data_AF-A0A5B8Z4K5-F1
#
_entry.id   AF-A0A5B8Z4K5-F1
#
_cell.length_a   1.000
_cell.length_b   1.000
_cell.length_c   1.000
_cell.angle_alpha   90.00
_cell.angle_beta   90.00
_cell.angle_gamma   90.00
#
_symmetry.space_group_name_H-M   'P 1'
#
loop_
_entity.id
_entity.type
_entity.pdbx_description
1 polymer ?
#
loop_
_entity_poly.entity_id
_entity_poly.type
_entity_poly.pdbx_seq_one_letter_code
_entity_poly.pdbx_strand_id
1 'polypeptide(L)'
;MKRVTKKTIVLGFSILCSFLIYLSFNPGEYTEFAQHLMMISLIIFFPLAISSFLVANNFKAFWIATLFFIIGLFFLYRGIYFRDSFSILDYFFASDVIIRREGNTEIYGHPLSYLWIESMVIYCVLSIAGLIIGYFVKKRI
;
A
#
# COMPACT_ATOMS: atom_id res chain seq x y z
N MET A 1 -29.40 14.51 15.74
CA MET A 1 -29.25 13.23 15.02
C MET A 1 -28.43 13.25 13.71
N LYS A 2 -28.12 14.38 13.05
CA LYS A 2 -27.50 14.37 11.69
C LYS A 2 -25.99 14.06 11.59
N ARG A 3 -25.17 14.32 12.63
CA ARG A 3 -23.69 14.17 12.55
C ARG A 3 -23.20 12.72 12.65
N VAL A 4 -23.88 11.87 13.42
CA VAL A 4 -23.46 10.47 13.63
C VAL A 4 -23.64 9.68 12.34
N THR A 5 -24.77 9.86 11.65
CA THR A 5 -25.08 9.19 10.37
C THR A 5 -24.05 9.50 9.28
N LYS A 6 -23.60 10.77 9.16
CA LYS A 6 -22.58 11.14 8.16
C LYS A 6 -21.24 10.44 8.41
N LYS A 7 -20.80 10.32 9.66
CA LYS A 7 -19.54 9.64 10.00
C LYS A 7 -19.61 8.16 9.66
N THR A 8 -20.70 7.49 10.04
CA THR A 8 -20.89 6.07 9.77
C THR A 8 -20.93 5.77 8.28
N ILE A 9 -21.61 6.59 7.47
CA ILE A 9 -21.65 6.42 6.01
C ILE A 9 -20.26 6.56 5.39
N VAL A 10 -19.49 7.59 5.78
CA VAL A 10 -18.14 7.82 5.24
C VAL A 10 -17.19 6.67 5.60
N LEU A 11 -17.26 6.18 6.84
CA LEU A 11 -16.44 5.04 7.27
C LEU A 11 -16.83 3.74 6.56
N GLY A 12 -18.13 3.46 6.44
CA GLY A 12 -18.63 2.29 5.71
C GLY A 12 -18.23 2.32 4.23
N PHE A 13 -18.34 3.49 3.59
CA PHE A 13 -17.88 3.66 2.20
C PHE A 13 -16.37 3.45 2.07
N SER A 14 -15.57 3.90 3.04
CA SER A 14 -14.11 3.71 3.02
C SER A 14 -13.74 2.24 3.10
N ILE A 15 -14.40 1.47 3.98
CA ILE A 15 -14.20 0.02 4.10
C ILE A 15 -14.58 -0.69 2.79
N LEU A 16 -15.71 -0.29 2.18
CA LEU A 16 -16.14 -0.84 0.89
C LEU A 16 -15.11 -0.55 -0.21
N CYS A 17 -14.60 0.68 -0.30
CA CYS A 17 -13.54 1.04 -1.23
C CYS A 17 -12.26 0.22 -0.98
N SER A 18 -11.83 0.08 0.27
CA SER A 18 -10.68 -0.77 0.61
C SER A 18 -10.88 -2.21 0.17
N PHE A 19 -12.08 -2.76 0.34
CA PHE A 19 -12.40 -4.11 -0.12
C PHE A 19 -12.34 -4.25 -1.64
N LEU A 20 -12.88 -3.29 -2.38
CA LEU A 20 -12.81 -3.29 -3.86
C LEU A 20 -11.38 -3.15 -4.37
N ILE A 21 -10.56 -2.33 -3.71
CA ILE A 21 -9.14 -2.22 -4.01
C ILE A 21 -8.47 -3.58 -3.77
N TYR A 22 -8.67 -4.20 -2.60
CA TYR A 22 -8.10 -5.52 -2.29
C TYR A 22 -8.47 -6.58 -3.34
N LEU A 23 -9.72 -6.63 -3.78
CA LEU A 23 -10.15 -7.55 -4.85
C LEU A 23 -9.45 -7.27 -6.19
N SER A 24 -9.17 -6.00 -6.49
CA SER A 24 -8.46 -5.59 -7.71
C SER A 24 -7.01 -6.06 -7.75
N PHE A 25 -6.40 -6.28 -6.58
CA PHE A 25 -5.04 -6.79 -6.43
C PHE A 25 -4.94 -8.33 -6.50
N ASN A 26 -5.99 -9.00 -6.99
CA ASN A 26 -6.11 -10.45 -7.15
C ASN A 26 -5.53 -11.25 -5.96
N PRO A 27 -6.34 -11.56 -4.93
CA PRO A 27 -5.85 -12.25 -3.75
C PRO A 27 -5.16 -13.60 -4.03
N GLY A 28 -5.41 -14.26 -5.16
CA GLY A 28 -4.73 -15.50 -5.54
C GLY A 28 -3.21 -15.38 -5.72
N GLU A 29 -2.67 -14.17 -5.84
CA GLU A 29 -1.23 -13.88 -5.95
C GLU A 29 -0.47 -13.98 -4.62
N TYR A 30 -1.17 -14.07 -3.50
CA TYR A 30 -0.58 -14.21 -2.17
C TYR A 30 -0.67 -15.68 -1.76
N THR A 31 0.49 -16.34 -1.67
CA THR A 31 0.56 -17.75 -1.29
C THR A 31 0.47 -17.94 0.22
N GLU A 32 0.84 -16.91 0.99
CA GLU A 32 0.87 -16.95 2.44
C GLU A 32 -0.26 -16.12 3.07
N PHE A 33 -0.92 -16.69 4.09
CA PHE A 33 -1.92 -15.99 4.88
C PHE A 33 -1.40 -14.68 5.50
N ALA A 34 -0.12 -14.64 5.87
CA ALA A 34 0.52 -13.43 6.39
C ALA A 34 0.55 -12.29 5.35
N GLN A 35 0.81 -12.59 4.09
CA GLN A 35 0.80 -11.62 3.00
C GLN A 35 -0.61 -11.07 2.75
N HIS A 36 -1.62 -11.94 2.81
CA HIS A 36 -3.03 -11.52 2.73
C HIS A 36 -3.40 -10.55 3.86
N LEU A 37 -3.12 -10.92 5.12
CA LEU A 37 -3.44 -10.07 6.27
C LEU A 37 -2.73 -8.72 6.19
N MET A 38 -1.48 -8.72 5.76
CA MET A 38 -0.71 -7.48 5.60
C MET A 38 -1.29 -6.61 4.48
N MET A 39 -1.64 -7.19 3.34
CA MET A 39 -2.25 -6.47 2.21
C MET A 39 -3.60 -5.86 2.60
N ILE A 40 -4.45 -6.64 3.26
CA ILE A 40 -5.75 -6.18 3.78
C ILE A 40 -5.53 -5.02 4.76
N SER A 41 -4.59 -5.16 5.70
CA SER A 41 -4.28 -4.13 6.70
C SER A 41 -3.87 -2.82 6.03
N LEU A 42 -2.92 -2.88 5.09
CA LEU A 42 -2.43 -1.72 4.35
C LEU A 42 -3.56 -1.01 3.58
N ILE A 43 -4.36 -1.78 2.84
CA ILE A 43 -5.44 -1.25 2.01
C ILE A 43 -6.62 -0.73 2.86
N ILE A 44 -6.81 -1.17 4.10
CA ILE A 44 -7.86 -0.68 5.00
C ILE A 44 -7.43 0.56 5.79
N PHE A 45 -6.24 0.55 6.39
CA PHE A 45 -5.85 1.61 7.32
C PHE A 45 -5.71 2.98 6.65
N PHE A 46 -5.12 3.05 5.46
CA PHE A 46 -4.90 4.33 4.79
C PHE A 46 -6.20 5.01 4.30
N PRO A 47 -7.13 4.33 3.59
CA PRO A 47 -8.42 4.93 3.24
C PRO A 47 -9.25 5.37 4.44
N LEU A 48 -9.22 4.61 5.55
CA LEU A 48 -9.84 5.03 6.80
C LEU A 48 -9.20 6.30 7.38
N ALA A 49 -7.88 6.39 7.38
CA ALA A 49 -7.19 7.59 7.83
C ALA A 49 -7.51 8.80 6.92
N ILE A 50 -7.56 8.61 5.61
CA ILE A 50 -7.92 9.65 4.63
C ILE A 50 -9.36 10.12 4.83
N SER A 51 -10.30 9.20 5.07
CA SER A 51 -11.72 9.54 5.24
C SER A 51 -12.02 10.34 6.50
N SER A 52 -11.11 10.32 7.48
CA SER A 52 -11.16 11.23 8.64
C SER A 52 -11.10 12.71 8.23
N PHE A 53 -10.46 13.05 7.10
CA PHE A 53 -10.44 14.42 6.56
C PHE A 53 -11.81 14.84 6.01
N LEU A 54 -12.53 13.93 5.36
CA LEU A 54 -13.92 14.17 4.91
C LEU A 54 -14.86 14.36 6.08
N VAL A 55 -14.71 13.55 7.15
CA VAL A 55 -15.47 13.71 8.39
C VAL A 55 -15.22 15.08 9.04
N ALA A 56 -13.98 15.57 8.96
CA ALA A 56 -13.60 16.90 9.42
C ALA A 56 -14.00 18.04 8.45
N ASN A 57 -14.71 17.74 7.36
CA ASN A 57 -15.08 18.67 6.27
C ASN A 57 -13.87 19.40 5.63
N ASN A 58 -12.69 18.78 5.62
CA ASN A 58 -11.50 19.38 5.05
C ASN A 58 -11.16 18.76 3.70
N PHE A 59 -11.87 19.20 2.65
CA PHE A 59 -11.77 18.63 1.31
C PHE A 59 -10.38 18.79 0.69
N LYS A 60 -9.67 19.90 0.97
CA LYS A 60 -8.30 20.11 0.48
C LYS A 60 -7.35 19.04 1.04
N ALA A 61 -7.39 18.82 2.36
CA ALA A 61 -6.59 17.78 3.01
C ALA A 61 -6.93 16.38 2.50
N PHE A 62 -8.23 16.10 2.27
CA PHE A 62 -8.68 14.85 1.68
C PHE A 62 -8.06 14.60 0.30
N TRP A 63 -8.17 15.56 -0.63
CA TRP A 63 -7.67 15.37 -1.99
C TRP A 63 -6.15 15.19 -2.05
N ILE A 64 -5.41 15.90 -1.21
CA ILE A 64 -3.95 15.73 -1.10
C ILE A 64 -3.61 14.34 -0.60
N ALA A 65 -4.22 13.88 0.49
CA ALA A 65 -3.93 12.56 1.02
C ALA A 65 -4.34 11.44 0.05
N THR A 66 -5.48 11.59 -0.64
CA THR A 66 -5.94 10.68 -1.68
C THR A 66 -4.98 10.61 -2.87
N LEU A 67 -4.44 11.73 -3.34
CA LEU A 67 -3.49 11.75 -4.45
C LEU A 67 -2.24 10.92 -4.12
N PHE A 68 -1.64 11.15 -2.96
CA PHE A 68 -0.47 10.40 -2.51
C PHE A 68 -0.75 8.91 -2.33
N PHE A 69 -1.93 8.57 -1.80
CA PHE A 69 -2.38 7.19 -1.69
C PHE A 69 -2.52 6.51 -3.06
N ILE A 70 -3.10 7.19 -4.06
CA ILE A 70 -3.22 6.65 -5.43
C ILE A 70 -1.85 6.44 -6.06
N ILE A 71 -0.92 7.40 -5.91
CA ILE A 71 0.46 7.24 -6.39
C ILE A 71 1.12 6.05 -5.69
N GLY A 72 0.93 5.90 -4.38
CA GLY A 72 1.39 4.74 -3.65
C GLY A 72 0.82 3.43 -4.20
N LEU A 73 -0.50 3.37 -4.43
CA LEU A 73 -1.15 2.17 -4.98
C LEU A 73 -0.58 1.78 -6.34
N PHE A 74 -0.21 2.75 -7.18
CA PHE A 74 0.45 2.48 -8.45
C PHE A 74 1.80 1.78 -8.25
N PHE A 75 2.63 2.22 -7.29
CA PHE A 75 3.88 1.52 -6.97
C PHE A 75 3.62 0.13 -6.38
N LEU A 76 2.65 0.00 -5.49
CA LEU A 76 2.27 -1.30 -4.92
C LEU A 76 1.83 -2.28 -6.02
N TYR A 77 1.05 -1.81 -6.99
CA TYR A 77 0.65 -2.57 -8.17
C TYR A 77 1.87 -3.01 -8.98
N ARG A 78 2.83 -2.11 -9.22
CA ARG A 78 4.10 -2.46 -9.87
C ARG A 78 4.79 -3.62 -9.13
N GLY A 79 4.92 -3.54 -7.81
CA GLY A 79 5.60 -4.58 -7.03
C GLY A 79 4.92 -5.95 -7.03
N ILE A 80 3.59 -5.99 -7.19
CA ILE A 80 2.82 -7.24 -7.16
C ILE A 80 2.79 -7.92 -8.52
N TYR A 81 2.66 -7.16 -9.61
CA TYR A 81 2.45 -7.70 -10.95
C TYR A 81 3.70 -7.72 -11.84
N PHE A 82 4.74 -6.97 -11.49
CA PHE A 82 5.99 -6.92 -12.25
C PHE A 82 7.15 -7.52 -11.46
N ARG A 83 6.91 -8.63 -10.73
CA ARG A 83 7.85 -9.25 -9.79
C ARG A 83 9.21 -9.64 -10.39
N ASP A 84 9.30 -9.80 -11.71
CA ASP A 84 10.57 -10.10 -12.40
C ASP A 84 11.35 -8.85 -12.84
N SER A 85 10.82 -7.66 -12.56
CA SER A 85 11.48 -6.40 -12.90
C SER A 85 12.52 -6.00 -11.87
N PHE A 86 13.55 -5.28 -12.33
CA PHE A 86 14.64 -4.79 -11.49
C PHE A 86 14.14 -4.03 -10.24
N SER A 87 14.62 -4.47 -9.08
CA SER A 87 14.54 -3.75 -7.80
C SER A 87 15.89 -3.17 -7.43
N ILE A 88 15.89 -2.00 -6.78
CA ILE A 88 17.13 -1.42 -6.27
C ILE A 88 17.72 -2.25 -5.13
N LEU A 89 16.87 -2.97 -4.38
CA LEU A 89 17.29 -3.88 -3.32
C LEU A 89 18.01 -5.11 -3.91
N ASP A 90 17.68 -5.54 -5.13
CA ASP A 90 18.42 -6.60 -5.81
C ASP A 90 19.91 -6.23 -6.00
N TYR A 91 20.21 -4.95 -6.20
CA TYR A 91 21.60 -4.46 -6.30
C TYR A 91 22.35 -4.54 -4.97
N PHE A 92 21.68 -4.21 -3.86
CA PHE A 92 22.30 -4.20 -2.52
C PHE A 92 22.45 -5.60 -1.91
N PHE A 93 21.55 -6.53 -2.23
CA PHE A 93 21.54 -7.90 -1.70
C PHE A 93 22.03 -8.94 -2.72
N ALA A 94 22.63 -8.53 -3.84
CA ALA A 94 23.20 -9.42 -4.86
C ALA A 94 24.22 -10.43 -4.29
N SER A 95 24.91 -10.09 -3.18
CA SER A 95 25.84 -11.00 -2.50
C SER A 95 25.15 -12.25 -1.95
N ASP A 96 23.91 -12.17 -1.48
CA ASP A 96 23.16 -13.31 -0.95
C ASP A 96 22.70 -14.28 -2.06
N VAL A 97 22.56 -13.78 -3.29
CA VAL A 97 22.26 -14.58 -4.49
C VAL A 97 23.48 -15.35 -4.98
N ILE A 98 24.69 -14.80 -4.80
CA ILE A 98 25.95 -15.45 -5.20
C ILE A 98 26.32 -16.57 -4.21
N ILE A 99 26.12 -16.37 -2.90
CA ILE A 99 26.42 -17.38 -1.87
C ILE A 99 25.52 -18.63 -2.00
N ARG A 100 24.29 -18.49 -2.49
CA ARG A 100 23.38 -19.62 -2.76
C ARG A 100 23.75 -20.44 -4.02
N ARG A 101 24.65 -19.97 -4.88
CA ARG A 101 25.07 -20.70 -6.10
C ARG A 101 26.24 -21.66 -5.88
N GLU A 102 27.07 -21.47 -4.87
CA GLU A 102 28.26 -22.33 -4.64
C GLU A 102 27.96 -23.60 -3.81
N GLY A 103 26.79 -23.69 -3.17
CA GLY A 103 26.38 -24.82 -2.33
C GLY A 103 25.12 -25.53 -2.83
N ASN A 104 25.24 -26.31 -3.90
CA ASN A 104 24.34 -27.41 -4.29
C ASN A 104 22.87 -27.32 -3.80
N THR A 105 22.02 -26.59 -4.52
CA THR A 105 20.56 -26.79 -4.47
C THR A 105 19.97 -26.32 -5.79
N GLU A 106 19.28 -27.22 -6.50
CA GLU A 106 18.47 -26.88 -7.67
C GLU A 106 17.38 -25.89 -7.23
N ILE A 107 17.58 -24.61 -7.50
CA ILE A 107 16.57 -23.59 -7.24
C ILE A 107 15.59 -23.61 -8.41
N TYR A 108 14.60 -24.50 -8.32
CA TYR A 108 13.34 -24.34 -9.05
C TYR A 108 12.62 -23.09 -8.50
N GLY A 109 12.93 -21.94 -9.08
CA GLY A 109 12.30 -20.67 -8.74
C GLY A 109 13.20 -19.53 -9.16
N HIS A 110 12.73 -18.69 -10.08
CA HIS A 110 13.38 -17.41 -10.37
C HIS A 110 13.74 -16.71 -9.04
N PRO A 111 14.92 -16.07 -8.91
CA PRO A 111 15.21 -15.26 -7.74
C PRO A 111 14.09 -14.23 -7.61
N LEU A 112 13.25 -14.39 -6.59
CA LEU A 112 12.16 -13.46 -6.31
C LEU A 112 12.79 -12.09 -6.11
N SER A 113 12.55 -11.16 -7.05
CA SER A 113 13.02 -9.79 -6.88
C SER A 113 12.45 -9.21 -5.60
N TYR A 114 13.25 -8.42 -4.91
CA TYR A 114 12.82 -7.65 -3.74
C TYR A 114 11.85 -6.51 -4.10
N LEU A 115 11.43 -6.40 -5.37
CA LEU A 115 10.53 -5.37 -5.89
C LEU A 115 9.22 -5.27 -5.12
N TRP A 116 8.66 -6.38 -4.66
CA TRP A 116 7.43 -6.37 -3.85
C TRP A 116 7.64 -5.64 -2.53
N ILE A 117 8.74 -5.93 -1.82
CA ILE A 117 9.09 -5.27 -0.55
C ILE A 117 9.37 -3.78 -0.79
N GLU A 118 10.18 -3.46 -1.80
CA GLU A 118 10.49 -2.08 -2.18
C GLU A 118 9.21 -1.29 -2.45
N SER A 119 8.32 -1.85 -3.26
CA SER A 119 7.05 -1.22 -3.63
C SER A 119 6.12 -1.03 -2.45
N MET A 120 6.11 -1.98 -1.51
CA MET A 120 5.35 -1.85 -0.26
C MET A 120 5.90 -0.73 0.62
N VAL A 121 7.22 -0.60 0.75
CA VAL A 121 7.85 0.49 1.50
C VAL A 121 7.52 1.84 0.85
N ILE A 122 7.63 1.95 -0.48
CA ILE A 122 7.27 3.17 -1.23
C ILE A 122 5.80 3.52 -1.02
N TYR A 123 4.89 2.54 -1.10
CA TYR A 123 3.47 2.72 -0.82
C TYR A 123 3.23 3.31 0.58
N CYS A 124 3.86 2.74 1.61
CA CYS A 124 3.73 3.21 2.98
C CYS A 124 4.27 4.64 3.15
N VAL A 125 5.46 4.92 2.62
CA VAL A 125 6.10 6.24 2.71
C VAL A 125 5.23 7.31 2.04
N LEU A 126 4.75 7.05 0.83
CA LEU A 126 3.88 7.98 0.10
C LEU A 126 2.56 8.20 0.83
N SER A 127 1.92 7.13 1.31
CA SER A 127 0.64 7.22 2.02
C SER A 127 0.77 7.99 3.34
N ILE A 128 1.83 7.75 4.11
CA ILE A 128 2.11 8.51 5.35
C ILE A 128 2.44 9.97 5.04
N ALA A 129 3.27 10.24 4.02
CA ALA A 129 3.59 11.61 3.61
C ALA A 129 2.32 12.37 3.20
N GLY A 130 1.43 11.76 2.42
CA GLY A 130 0.13 12.32 2.05
C GLY A 130 -0.74 12.68 3.25
N LEU A 131 -0.83 11.78 4.25
CA LEU A 131 -1.54 12.03 5.50
C LEU A 131 -0.92 13.19 6.30
N ILE A 132 0.41 13.25 6.40
CA ILE A 132 1.13 14.32 7.12
C ILE A 132 0.89 15.68 6.44
N ILE A 133 1.05 15.76 5.12
CA ILE A 133 0.81 16.99 4.36
C ILE A 133 -0.67 17.40 4.50
N GLY A 134 -1.60 16.46 4.33
CA GLY A 134 -3.03 16.70 4.52
C GLY A 134 -3.34 17.22 5.93
N TYR A 135 -2.70 16.67 6.97
CA TYR A 135 -2.84 17.14 8.35
C TYR A 135 -2.35 18.58 8.52
N PHE A 136 -1.18 18.94 7.97
CA PHE A 136 -0.69 20.32 8.02
C PHE A 136 -1.60 21.29 7.27
N VAL A 137 -2.16 20.89 6.13
CA VAL A 137 -3.15 21.68 5.39
C VAL A 137 -4.43 21.86 6.22
N LYS A 138 -4.88 20.80 6.89
CA LYS A 138 -6.03 20.88 7.80
C LYS A 138 -5.81 21.86 8.94
N LYS A 139 -4.61 21.87 9.55
CA LYS A 139 -4.27 22.74 10.68
C LYS A 139 -4.22 24.23 10.32
N ARG A 140 -4.00 24.57 9.04
CA ARG A 140 -3.92 25.95 8.55
C ARG A 140 -5.29 26.59 8.25
N ILE A 141 -6.39 25.82 8.32
CA ILE A 141 -7.78 26.28 8.07
C ILE A 141 -8.53 26.30 9.39
#